data_AF-A0A6L9QM28-F1
#
_entry.id   AF-A0A6L9QM28-F1
#
_cell.length_a   1.000
_cell.length_b   1.000
_cell.length_c   1.000
_cell.angle_alpha   90.00
_cell.angle_beta   90.00
_cell.angle_gamma   90.00
#
_symmetry.space_group_name_H-M   'P 1'
#
loop_
_entity.id
_entity.type
_entity.pdbx_description
1 polymer ?
#
loop_
_entity_poly.entity_id
_entity_poly.type
_entity_poly.pdbx_seq_one_letter_code
_entity_poly.pdbx_strand_id
1 'polypeptide(L)'
;MPVPRSILGAQDTTDMDLEVVAGAWPDDVRGHYVVSTSDQRTRPRHAFFGDGIIARMPLRPGPDGRFPWRARVIGTPSVRLRGRRPDLFTAGPVGTDSPWGFVNAANTAPLPWGDRLFATWDAGRPVEVDPVTLDFVAEVGHRDDWKPALDHAVLPLISTTAHPVVDPERGCLWSVSRDVLTGAVSVIRYDGTGTRVHRWDVEGAALPQATHTITQTRDWLVLADTAYKLEVEEIFGGDRTAPNNPDGPVLLIRKDDLLPGRGSVPCTEFRLAPEVNHFYARYDDSDGIEVVMEHGEGVDIGMYLREDDVDLHGRPVDPALRGMYCHGMAPALTTVLRFDPETGRITERARARDAERWWQAELSAIDWSIEGQTAPTRHHLVYLGFHPEAINRRALRNYAGRVDPSLFPAEETPAVLVSHDREDLKALAEWTFALDDYPTSPSFVPRGRGGSRYAGAEPGGHDGYLVVAVHNDDRFRVELFDAADVGRGPVAVLAPPNGTTVPFLIHSAWMPEAVPAPDVERLRFADDLDARLDQLDPGLAATAREVAAELDAR
;
A
#
# COMPACT_ATOMS: atom_id res chain seq x y z
N MET A 1 -7.85 -17.66 -19.08
CA MET A 1 -7.75 -17.66 -17.61
C MET A 1 -7.59 -16.20 -17.25
N PRO A 2 -8.48 -15.62 -16.45
CA PRO A 2 -8.55 -14.17 -16.28
C PRO A 2 -7.43 -13.61 -15.39
N VAL A 3 -7.00 -14.35 -14.35
CA VAL A 3 -5.84 -13.93 -13.53
C VAL A 3 -4.55 -14.50 -14.13
N PRO A 4 -3.55 -13.67 -14.48
CA PRO A 4 -2.28 -14.13 -15.06
C PRO A 4 -1.58 -15.15 -14.14
N ARG A 5 -1.13 -16.29 -14.67
CA ARG A 5 -0.43 -17.33 -13.89
C ARG A 5 1.01 -16.97 -13.58
N SER A 6 1.58 -16.01 -14.30
CA SER A 6 2.89 -15.44 -14.02
C SER A 6 2.90 -14.49 -12.81
N ILE A 7 1.73 -14.07 -12.30
CA ILE A 7 1.64 -12.99 -11.31
C ILE A 7 2.33 -13.34 -9.99
N LEU A 8 2.27 -14.61 -9.53
CA LEU A 8 3.02 -15.06 -8.34
C LEU A 8 4.31 -15.80 -8.70
N GLY A 9 4.85 -15.54 -9.89
CA GLY A 9 6.09 -16.14 -10.37
C GLY A 9 7.28 -15.79 -9.47
N ALA A 10 8.17 -16.77 -9.30
CA ALA A 10 9.40 -16.64 -8.50
C ALA A 10 10.64 -16.36 -9.37
N GLN A 11 10.46 -15.68 -10.51
CA GLN A 11 11.58 -15.24 -11.35
C GLN A 11 12.45 -14.21 -10.64
N ASP A 12 13.72 -14.15 -11.04
CA ASP A 12 14.63 -13.15 -10.50
C ASP A 12 14.21 -11.72 -10.85
N THR A 13 14.42 -10.83 -9.89
CA THR A 13 14.30 -9.40 -10.09
C THR A 13 15.34 -8.96 -11.12
N THR A 14 14.90 -8.68 -12.35
CA THR A 14 15.78 -8.35 -13.46
C THR A 14 15.54 -6.92 -13.93
N ASP A 15 16.64 -6.21 -14.18
CA ASP A 15 16.59 -4.93 -14.88
C ASP A 15 16.18 -5.20 -16.33
N MET A 16 15.26 -4.38 -16.83
CA MET A 16 14.79 -4.46 -18.20
C MET A 16 14.59 -3.06 -18.76
N ASP A 17 14.56 -2.95 -20.08
CA ASP A 17 14.25 -1.69 -20.75
C ASP A 17 12.93 -1.85 -21.50
N LEU A 18 12.04 -0.87 -21.34
CA LEU A 18 10.74 -0.84 -22.00
C LEU A 18 10.81 0.07 -23.24
N GLU A 19 10.08 -0.33 -24.28
CA GLU A 19 9.94 0.44 -25.51
C GLU A 19 8.48 0.86 -25.72
N VAL A 20 8.26 2.01 -26.37
CA VAL A 20 6.93 2.41 -26.82
C VAL A 20 6.48 1.46 -27.93
N VAL A 21 5.46 0.66 -27.65
CA VAL A 21 4.91 -0.33 -28.59
C VAL A 21 3.57 0.07 -29.19
N ALA A 22 2.90 1.06 -28.59
CA ALA A 22 1.69 1.67 -29.12
C ALA A 22 1.59 3.13 -28.67
N GLY A 23 0.93 3.97 -29.47
CA GLY A 23 0.74 5.38 -29.17
C GLY A 23 2.02 6.21 -29.27
N ALA A 24 2.04 7.36 -28.59
CA ALA A 24 3.17 8.27 -28.56
C ALA A 24 3.39 8.81 -27.14
N TRP A 25 4.56 8.56 -26.57
CA TRP A 25 4.88 9.03 -25.22
C TRP A 25 5.04 10.56 -25.20
N PRO A 26 4.20 11.30 -24.46
CA PRO A 26 4.26 12.76 -24.44
C PRO A 26 5.57 13.31 -23.82
N ASP A 27 6.04 14.45 -24.32
CA ASP A 27 7.30 15.06 -23.89
C ASP A 27 7.22 15.82 -22.55
N ASP A 28 5.99 16.05 -22.08
CA ASP A 28 5.65 16.68 -20.81
C ASP A 28 5.35 15.67 -19.70
N VAL A 29 5.52 14.38 -19.96
CA VAL A 29 5.56 13.35 -18.91
C VAL A 29 6.95 13.35 -18.27
N ARG A 30 7.02 13.52 -16.95
CA ARG A 30 8.28 13.74 -16.20
C ARG A 30 8.28 13.06 -14.83
N GLY A 31 9.47 12.95 -14.24
CA GLY A 31 9.69 12.30 -12.94
C GLY A 31 9.90 10.80 -13.06
N HIS A 32 9.53 10.05 -12.02
CA HIS A 32 9.69 8.61 -11.98
C HIS A 32 8.42 7.94 -11.47
N TYR A 33 8.10 6.80 -12.07
CA TYR A 33 7.17 5.82 -11.52
C TYR A 33 7.95 4.91 -10.57
N VAL A 34 7.50 4.79 -9.33
CA VAL A 34 8.03 3.84 -8.35
C VAL A 34 6.91 2.91 -7.91
N VAL A 35 7.22 1.63 -7.74
CA VAL A 35 6.23 0.61 -7.37
C VAL A 35 6.86 -0.43 -6.47
N SER A 36 6.11 -0.87 -5.46
CA SER A 36 6.54 -1.92 -4.54
C SER A 36 5.98 -3.28 -4.95
N THR A 37 6.72 -4.32 -4.59
CA THR A 37 6.37 -5.72 -4.81
C THR A 37 6.92 -6.60 -3.70
N SER A 38 6.31 -7.77 -3.54
CA SER A 38 6.69 -8.79 -2.58
C SER A 38 7.49 -9.89 -3.28
N ASP A 39 8.67 -10.21 -2.75
CA ASP A 39 9.56 -11.21 -3.33
C ASP A 39 9.04 -12.64 -3.15
N GLN A 40 8.41 -13.17 -4.20
CA GLN A 40 7.85 -14.53 -4.18
C GLN A 40 8.93 -15.62 -4.07
N ARG A 41 10.22 -15.31 -4.28
CA ARG A 41 11.32 -16.27 -4.11
C ARG A 41 11.52 -16.66 -2.64
N THR A 42 11.07 -15.84 -1.69
CA THR A 42 11.05 -16.19 -0.27
C THR A 42 9.93 -17.19 0.08
N ARG A 43 9.11 -17.58 -0.91
CA ARG A 43 8.01 -18.55 -0.80
C ARG A 43 7.06 -18.23 0.36
N PRO A 44 6.54 -16.99 0.43
CA PRO A 44 5.62 -16.65 1.50
C PRO A 44 4.33 -17.46 1.34
N ARG A 45 3.64 -17.74 2.47
CA ARG A 45 2.32 -18.42 2.41
C ARG A 45 1.27 -17.52 1.77
N HIS A 46 1.33 -16.25 2.12
CA HIS A 46 0.51 -15.19 1.56
C HIS A 46 1.38 -14.32 0.67
N ALA A 47 0.93 -14.01 -0.55
CA ALA A 47 1.70 -13.28 -1.55
C ALA A 47 2.28 -11.95 -1.04
N PHE A 48 1.65 -11.28 -0.06
CA PHE A 48 2.14 -10.02 0.52
C PHE A 48 3.26 -10.17 1.55
N PHE A 49 3.63 -11.37 2.01
CA PHE A 49 4.59 -11.53 3.12
C PHE A 49 6.03 -11.90 2.70
N GLY A 50 6.36 -11.70 1.42
CA GLY A 50 7.72 -11.81 0.92
C GLY A 50 8.55 -10.57 1.23
N ASP A 51 9.87 -10.66 1.08
CA ASP A 51 10.76 -9.52 1.28
C ASP A 51 10.46 -8.41 0.26
N GLY A 52 10.65 -7.14 0.63
CA GLY A 52 10.29 -6.01 -0.22
C GLY A 52 11.22 -5.83 -1.41
N ILE A 53 10.61 -5.66 -2.58
CA ILE A 53 11.25 -5.21 -3.80
C ILE A 53 10.66 -3.85 -4.14
N ILE A 54 11.53 -2.92 -4.52
CA ILE A 54 11.12 -1.66 -5.11
C ILE A 54 11.62 -1.58 -6.55
N ALA A 55 10.74 -1.14 -7.44
CA ALA A 55 11.06 -0.88 -8.83
C ALA A 55 10.88 0.60 -9.15
N ARG A 56 11.73 1.11 -10.05
CA ARG A 56 11.73 2.49 -10.53
C ARG A 56 11.84 2.51 -12.05
N MET A 57 11.05 3.36 -12.68
CA MET A 57 11.13 3.68 -14.09
C MET A 57 11.11 5.21 -14.26
N PRO A 58 12.13 5.85 -14.87
CA PRO A 58 12.03 7.25 -15.23
C PRO A 58 10.94 7.42 -16.30
N LEU A 59 10.20 8.51 -16.22
CA LEU A 59 9.10 8.83 -17.11
C LEU A 59 9.56 9.58 -18.37
N ARG A 60 10.87 9.67 -18.57
CA ARG A 60 11.53 10.12 -19.80
C ARG A 60 12.48 9.04 -20.30
N PRO A 61 12.56 8.85 -21.62
CA PRO A 61 13.46 7.86 -22.19
C PRO A 61 14.92 8.26 -21.99
N GLY A 62 15.79 7.25 -21.93
CA GLY A 62 17.24 7.42 -21.99
C GLY A 62 17.72 7.84 -23.38
N PRO A 63 19.05 8.03 -23.56
CA PRO A 63 19.64 8.44 -24.84
C PRO A 63 19.37 7.50 -26.03
N ASP A 64 19.06 6.24 -25.74
CA ASP A 64 18.71 5.20 -26.72
C ASP A 64 17.19 5.12 -27.02
N GLY A 65 16.40 6.01 -26.42
CA GLY A 65 14.94 6.06 -26.59
C GLY A 65 14.16 5.07 -25.72
N ARG A 66 14.83 4.33 -24.83
CA ARG A 66 14.21 3.31 -23.99
C ARG A 66 13.95 3.78 -22.56
N PHE A 67 13.03 3.12 -21.88
CA PHE A 67 12.64 3.42 -20.51
C PHE A 67 13.20 2.36 -19.57
N PRO A 68 14.26 2.67 -18.79
CA PRO A 68 14.90 1.68 -17.93
C PRO A 68 14.02 1.37 -16.71
N TRP A 69 13.55 0.14 -16.61
CA TRP A 69 12.95 -0.43 -15.40
C TRP A 69 14.06 -1.03 -14.54
N ARG A 70 14.20 -0.52 -13.32
CA ARG A 70 15.24 -0.95 -12.38
C ARG A 70 14.57 -1.41 -11.09
N ALA A 71 14.84 -2.65 -10.69
CA ALA A 71 14.17 -3.25 -9.53
C ALA A 71 15.19 -3.91 -8.59
N ARG A 72 15.04 -3.70 -7.27
CA ARG A 72 15.95 -4.24 -6.25
C ARG A 72 15.16 -4.77 -5.07
N VAL A 73 15.60 -5.91 -4.52
CA VAL A 73 15.22 -6.30 -3.15
C VAL A 73 15.83 -5.28 -2.21
N ILE A 74 15.03 -4.71 -1.31
CA ILE A 74 15.49 -3.74 -0.32
C ILE A 74 16.34 -4.49 0.70
N GLY A 75 17.64 -4.18 0.74
CA GLY A 75 18.62 -4.87 1.59
C GLY A 75 18.52 -4.50 3.08
N THR A 76 17.33 -4.64 3.68
CA THR A 76 17.02 -4.42 5.09
C THR A 76 17.81 -5.36 6.01
N PRO A 77 17.88 -5.08 7.32
CA PRO A 77 18.48 -6.02 8.27
C PRO A 77 17.87 -7.43 8.20
N SER A 78 16.54 -7.56 8.05
CA SER A 78 15.86 -8.84 7.92
C SER A 78 16.31 -9.63 6.68
N VAL A 79 16.40 -8.97 5.52
CA VAL A 79 16.89 -9.56 4.27
C VAL A 79 18.34 -10.04 4.41
N ARG A 80 19.21 -9.23 5.04
CA ARG A 80 20.62 -9.60 5.24
C ARG A 80 20.79 -10.79 6.17
N LEU A 81 20.04 -10.82 7.28
CA LEU A 81 20.02 -11.96 8.20
C LEU A 81 19.55 -13.23 7.49
N ARG A 82 18.47 -13.14 6.70
CA ARG A 82 17.96 -14.24 5.86
C ARG A 82 19.00 -14.71 4.86
N GLY A 83 19.74 -13.80 4.22
CA GLY A 83 20.82 -14.14 3.30
C GLY A 83 21.96 -14.94 3.94
N ARG A 84 22.24 -14.73 5.24
CA ARG A 84 23.26 -15.50 5.98
C ARG A 84 22.76 -16.86 6.45
N ARG A 85 21.51 -16.95 6.90
CA ARG A 85 20.92 -18.16 7.51
C ARG A 85 19.47 -18.36 7.06
N PRO A 86 19.24 -18.69 5.79
CA PRO A 86 17.89 -18.86 5.25
C PRO A 86 17.16 -20.05 5.90
N ASP A 87 17.92 -21.02 6.43
CA ASP A 87 17.41 -22.20 7.14
C ASP A 87 16.67 -21.88 8.45
N LEU A 88 16.81 -20.67 8.97
CA LEU A 88 16.21 -20.24 10.23
C LEU A 88 14.92 -19.43 10.06
N PHE A 89 14.46 -19.20 8.82
CA PHE A 89 13.26 -18.40 8.55
C PHE A 89 12.09 -19.30 8.21
N THR A 90 10.96 -19.09 8.89
CA THR A 90 9.73 -19.87 8.68
C THR A 90 8.62 -18.96 8.18
N ALA A 91 8.07 -19.26 7.00
CA ALA A 91 6.92 -18.54 6.47
C ALA A 91 5.63 -18.98 7.17
N GLY A 92 4.99 -18.03 7.85
CA GLY A 92 3.72 -18.19 8.56
C GLY A 92 2.55 -17.50 7.85
N PRO A 93 1.33 -17.64 8.40
CA PRO A 93 0.11 -17.06 7.85
C PRO A 93 -0.04 -15.55 8.10
N VAL A 94 0.84 -14.93 8.90
CA VAL A 94 0.79 -13.50 9.26
C VAL A 94 2.16 -12.80 9.12
N GLY A 95 3.10 -13.43 8.40
CA GLY A 95 4.46 -12.94 8.22
C GLY A 95 5.49 -14.06 8.22
N THR A 96 6.78 -13.69 8.24
CA THR A 96 7.90 -14.63 8.36
C THR A 96 8.58 -14.47 9.72
N ASP A 97 8.71 -15.56 10.48
CA ASP A 97 9.40 -15.60 11.76
C ASP A 97 10.84 -16.14 11.63
N SER A 98 11.65 -15.82 12.63
CA SER A 98 13.01 -16.33 12.81
C SER A 98 13.43 -16.23 14.28
N PRO A 99 14.55 -16.86 14.70
CA PRO A 99 15.12 -16.64 16.03
C PRO A 99 15.49 -15.18 16.34
N TRP A 100 15.70 -14.33 15.32
CA TRP A 100 15.94 -12.90 15.50
C TRP A 100 14.66 -12.08 15.73
N GLY A 101 13.50 -12.64 15.37
CA GLY A 101 12.19 -11.99 15.40
C GLY A 101 11.48 -12.03 14.04
N PHE A 102 10.57 -11.08 13.82
CA PHE A 102 9.70 -11.02 12.65
C PHE A 102 10.27 -10.16 11.52
N VAL A 103 10.15 -10.62 10.28
CA VAL A 103 10.62 -9.87 9.11
C VAL A 103 9.81 -8.58 8.92
N ASN A 104 10.50 -7.44 8.93
CA ASN A 104 9.99 -6.22 8.30
C ASN A 104 10.11 -6.38 6.79
N ALA A 105 8.98 -6.55 6.10
CA ALA A 105 8.95 -6.80 4.67
C ALA A 105 9.21 -5.52 3.86
N ALA A 106 8.76 -4.35 4.33
CA ALA A 106 8.87 -3.06 3.64
C ALA A 106 8.44 -3.12 2.16
N ASN A 107 7.29 -3.75 1.87
CA ASN A 107 6.89 -4.11 0.51
C ASN A 107 5.54 -3.56 0.06
N THR A 108 4.74 -2.95 0.93
CA THR A 108 3.36 -2.55 0.61
C THR A 108 3.37 -1.34 -0.32
N ALA A 109 3.89 -0.20 0.15
CA ALA A 109 3.81 1.04 -0.60
C ALA A 109 5.14 1.81 -0.68
N PRO A 110 5.47 2.38 -1.85
CA PRO A 110 6.47 3.41 -1.96
C PRO A 110 5.85 4.74 -1.51
N LEU A 111 6.62 5.52 -0.76
CA LEU A 111 6.21 6.82 -0.24
C LEU A 111 7.27 7.86 -0.55
N PRO A 112 7.12 8.61 -1.65
CA PRO A 112 7.95 9.77 -1.92
C PRO A 112 7.69 10.90 -0.92
N TRP A 113 8.76 11.44 -0.33
CA TRP A 113 8.73 12.70 0.41
C TRP A 113 9.66 13.69 -0.28
N GLY A 114 9.10 14.45 -1.22
CA GLY A 114 9.89 15.24 -2.15
C GLY A 114 10.78 14.31 -2.99
N ASP A 115 12.09 14.46 -2.84
CA ASP A 115 13.10 13.67 -3.57
C ASP A 115 13.63 12.48 -2.75
N ARG A 116 13.10 12.26 -1.54
CA ARG A 116 13.41 11.07 -0.72
C ARG A 116 12.36 9.99 -0.94
N LEU A 117 12.74 8.74 -0.75
CA LEU A 117 11.87 7.59 -0.98
C LEU A 117 11.83 6.71 0.27
N PHE A 118 10.63 6.36 0.68
CA PHE A 118 10.40 5.39 1.74
C PHE A 118 9.64 4.17 1.20
N ALA A 119 9.80 3.03 1.84
CA ALA A 119 9.04 1.82 1.63
C ALA A 119 8.37 1.41 2.94
N THR A 120 7.08 1.07 2.87
CA THR A 120 6.22 0.87 4.05
C THR A 120 5.61 -0.52 4.08
N TRP A 121 5.15 -0.93 5.26
CA TRP A 121 4.55 -2.23 5.53
C TRP A 121 3.71 -2.15 6.80
N ASP A 122 2.56 -2.82 6.84
CA ASP A 122 1.61 -2.80 7.99
C ASP A 122 2.17 -3.41 9.28
N ALA A 123 3.26 -4.17 9.19
CA ALA A 123 3.89 -4.84 10.32
C ALA A 123 5.39 -4.53 10.47
N GLY A 124 5.80 -3.30 10.13
CA GLY A 124 7.15 -2.82 10.36
C GLY A 124 7.28 -1.31 10.40
N ARG A 125 8.47 -0.83 10.78
CA ARG A 125 8.80 0.61 10.66
C ARG A 125 8.94 0.95 9.17
N PRO A 126 8.56 2.17 8.74
CA PRO A 126 8.93 2.68 7.43
C PRO A 126 10.45 2.60 7.23
N VAL A 127 10.86 2.27 6.01
CA VAL A 127 12.26 2.14 5.60
C VAL A 127 12.58 3.24 4.62
N GLU A 128 13.61 4.05 4.86
CA GLU A 128 14.16 4.95 3.83
C GLU A 128 15.03 4.16 2.85
N VAL A 129 14.88 4.46 1.57
CA VAL A 129 15.59 3.82 0.46
C VAL A 129 16.22 4.91 -0.41
N ASP A 130 17.44 4.67 -0.90
CA ASP A 130 18.08 5.58 -1.84
C ASP A 130 17.33 5.58 -3.18
N PRO A 131 16.78 6.71 -3.66
CA PRO A 131 15.99 6.72 -4.89
C PRO A 131 16.75 6.37 -6.17
N VAL A 132 18.09 6.48 -6.17
CA VAL A 132 18.93 6.17 -7.32
C VAL A 132 19.31 4.70 -7.34
N THR A 133 19.89 4.21 -6.24
CA THR A 133 20.41 2.83 -6.15
C THR A 133 19.36 1.82 -5.71
N LEU A 134 18.29 2.29 -5.09
CA LEU A 134 17.24 1.48 -4.44
C LEU A 134 17.76 0.66 -3.24
N ASP A 135 18.91 1.04 -2.68
CA ASP A 135 19.47 0.42 -1.49
C ASP A 135 18.79 0.91 -0.20
N PHE A 136 18.73 0.03 0.79
CA PHE A 136 18.34 0.37 2.15
C PHE A 136 19.23 1.49 2.73
N VAL A 137 18.59 2.50 3.32
CA VAL A 137 19.26 3.60 4.03
C VAL A 137 19.11 3.42 5.55
N ALA A 138 17.88 3.42 6.07
CA ALA A 138 17.60 3.28 7.50
C ALA A 138 16.14 2.90 7.77
N GLU A 139 15.86 2.34 8.95
CA GLU A 139 14.50 2.29 9.49
C GLU A 139 14.16 3.60 10.22
N VAL A 140 12.92 4.05 10.13
CA VAL A 140 12.48 5.34 10.71
C VAL A 140 12.29 5.20 12.22
N GLY A 141 13.15 5.87 12.99
CA GLY A 141 13.03 6.02 14.46
C GLY A 141 13.36 4.76 15.26
N HIS A 142 13.93 4.92 16.46
CA HIS A 142 14.31 3.80 17.34
C HIS A 142 13.11 2.95 17.75
N ARG A 143 13.29 1.62 17.84
CA ARG A 143 12.19 0.66 18.06
C ARG A 143 11.35 0.94 19.30
N ASP A 144 11.98 1.45 20.35
CA ASP A 144 11.30 1.77 21.62
C ASP A 144 10.29 2.92 21.51
N ASP A 145 10.46 3.81 20.53
CA ASP A 145 9.51 4.89 20.30
C ASP A 145 8.20 4.39 19.69
N TRP A 146 8.25 3.26 18.98
CA TRP A 146 7.11 2.66 18.29
C TRP A 146 6.28 1.72 19.16
N LYS A 147 6.79 1.30 20.32
CA LYS A 147 6.18 0.32 21.24
C LYS A 147 5.78 -0.98 20.52
N PRO A 148 6.74 -1.90 20.29
CA PRO A 148 6.52 -3.14 19.55
C PRO A 148 5.36 -3.98 20.10
N ALA A 149 4.58 -4.59 19.20
CA ALA A 149 3.59 -5.59 19.54
C ALA A 149 4.26 -6.87 20.07
N LEU A 150 5.40 -7.25 19.49
CA LEU A 150 6.30 -8.29 20.03
C LEU A 150 7.74 -7.79 20.01
N ASP A 151 8.35 -7.65 21.19
CA ASP A 151 9.66 -7.04 21.38
C ASP A 151 10.80 -8.08 21.29
N HIS A 152 11.05 -8.62 20.09
CA HIS A 152 12.11 -9.62 19.85
C HIS A 152 13.53 -9.01 19.90
N ALA A 153 14.55 -9.83 20.12
CA ALA A 153 15.91 -9.34 20.34
C ALA A 153 16.46 -8.43 19.22
N VAL A 154 16.11 -8.68 17.96
CA VAL A 154 16.66 -7.93 16.81
C VAL A 154 15.58 -7.37 15.90
N LEU A 155 14.58 -8.19 15.55
CA LEU A 155 13.53 -7.81 14.60
C LEU A 155 12.17 -7.73 15.32
N PRO A 156 11.82 -6.59 15.94
CA PRO A 156 10.53 -6.42 16.60
C PRO A 156 9.36 -6.48 15.59
N LEU A 157 8.22 -7.00 16.04
CA LEU A 157 6.97 -6.82 15.33
C LEU A 157 6.35 -5.49 15.74
N ILE A 158 6.28 -4.53 14.83
CA ILE A 158 5.67 -3.22 15.05
C ILE A 158 4.51 -3.10 14.08
N SER A 159 3.27 -3.02 14.57
CA SER A 159 2.11 -2.80 13.69
C SER A 159 1.96 -1.31 13.41
N THR A 160 1.99 -0.96 12.13
CA THR A 160 1.92 0.42 11.65
C THR A 160 0.93 0.54 10.50
N THR A 161 0.90 1.71 9.86
CA THR A 161 0.19 1.96 8.61
C THR A 161 1.13 1.80 7.41
N ALA A 162 0.62 1.19 6.34
CA ALA A 162 1.31 1.20 5.05
C ALA A 162 1.23 2.57 4.36
N HIS A 163 0.29 3.43 4.73
CA HIS A 163 0.07 4.74 4.09
C HIS A 163 0.27 5.91 5.05
N PRO A 164 1.45 6.08 5.67
CA PRO A 164 1.74 7.28 6.44
C PRO A 164 1.71 8.51 5.51
N VAL A 165 1.35 9.67 6.05
CA VAL A 165 1.12 10.89 5.25
C VAL A 165 2.13 11.99 5.57
N VAL A 166 2.70 12.59 4.52
CA VAL A 166 3.60 13.74 4.63
C VAL A 166 2.77 15.01 4.83
N ASP A 167 3.00 15.73 5.92
CA ASP A 167 2.40 17.04 6.17
C ASP A 167 3.32 18.14 5.64
N PRO A 168 2.95 18.83 4.54
CA PRO A 168 3.82 19.82 3.91
C PRO A 168 3.93 21.11 4.74
N GLU A 169 2.92 21.47 5.52
CA GLU A 169 2.94 22.68 6.36
C GLU A 169 3.79 22.47 7.62
N ARG A 170 3.75 21.26 8.19
CA ARG A 170 4.50 20.90 9.40
C ARG A 170 5.87 20.26 9.12
N GLY A 171 6.14 19.92 7.86
CA GLY A 171 7.40 19.32 7.43
C GLY A 171 7.69 17.99 8.13
N CYS A 172 6.67 17.16 8.35
CA CYS A 172 6.82 15.89 9.06
C CYS A 172 6.04 14.76 8.39
N LEU A 173 6.36 13.52 8.75
CA LEU A 173 5.58 12.34 8.39
C LEU A 173 4.71 11.93 9.58
N TRP A 174 3.40 11.80 9.35
CA TRP A 174 2.45 11.22 10.30
C TRP A 174 2.26 9.73 10.01
N SER A 175 2.34 8.92 11.05
CA SER A 175 2.11 7.48 10.99
C SER A 175 1.30 7.04 12.23
N VAL A 176 1.06 5.75 12.33
CA VAL A 176 0.26 5.12 13.38
C VAL A 176 1.05 3.95 13.95
N SER A 177 0.96 3.73 15.25
CA SER A 177 1.33 2.47 15.89
C SER A 177 0.10 1.86 16.53
N ARG A 178 -0.06 0.54 16.40
CA ARG A 178 -1.20 -0.21 16.93
C ARG A 178 -0.74 -1.39 17.77
N ASP A 179 -1.32 -1.52 18.96
CA ASP A 179 -1.20 -2.74 19.75
C ASP A 179 -2.13 -3.82 19.17
N VAL A 180 -1.54 -4.91 18.67
CA VAL A 180 -2.28 -5.94 17.92
C VAL A 180 -3.34 -6.66 18.76
N LEU A 181 -3.12 -6.76 20.08
CA LEU A 181 -4.00 -7.51 21.00
C LEU A 181 -5.16 -6.66 21.52
N THR A 182 -4.88 -5.40 21.87
CA THR A 182 -5.86 -4.51 22.50
C THR A 182 -6.52 -3.56 21.50
N GLY A 183 -5.92 -3.36 20.33
CA GLY A 183 -6.32 -2.35 19.35
C GLY A 183 -5.96 -0.92 19.76
N ALA A 184 -5.34 -0.71 20.93
CA ALA A 184 -4.90 0.61 21.37
C ALA A 184 -3.98 1.24 20.33
N VAL A 185 -4.17 2.51 20.05
CA VAL A 185 -3.54 3.20 18.94
C VAL A 185 -2.79 4.44 19.39
N SER A 186 -1.66 4.72 18.74
CA SER A 186 -0.85 5.92 18.98
C SER A 186 -0.58 6.64 17.66
N VAL A 187 -0.56 7.97 17.68
CA VAL A 187 -0.05 8.79 16.57
C VAL A 187 1.46 8.85 16.66
N ILE A 188 2.13 8.66 15.53
CA ILE A 188 3.58 8.75 15.38
C ILE A 188 3.93 9.93 14.49
N ARG A 189 4.95 10.70 14.88
CA ARG A 189 5.51 11.79 14.06
C ARG A 189 7.00 11.58 13.86
N TYR A 190 7.42 11.62 12.60
CA TYR A 190 8.83 11.69 12.23
C TYR A 190 9.15 13.08 11.64
N ASP A 191 10.19 13.72 12.17
CA ASP A 191 10.64 15.05 11.75
C ASP A 191 11.34 15.06 10.38
N GLY A 192 11.52 13.89 9.76
CA GLY A 192 12.29 13.73 8.53
C GLY A 192 13.78 13.51 8.76
N THR A 193 14.30 13.79 9.95
CA THR A 193 15.70 13.51 10.32
C THR A 193 15.78 13.03 11.77
N GLY A 194 16.96 12.57 12.18
CA GLY A 194 17.22 12.11 13.53
C GLY A 194 16.92 10.63 13.74
N THR A 195 17.21 10.17 14.95
CA THR A 195 17.15 8.75 15.33
C THR A 195 15.86 8.37 16.05
N ARG A 196 14.97 9.32 16.33
CA ARG A 196 13.78 9.15 17.19
C ARG A 196 12.51 9.58 16.48
N VAL A 197 11.38 9.05 16.92
CA VAL A 197 10.05 9.55 16.57
C VAL A 197 9.31 10.00 17.82
N HIS A 198 8.33 10.90 17.63
CA HIS A 198 7.43 11.30 18.71
C HIS A 198 6.20 10.42 18.69
N ARG A 199 5.68 10.07 19.87
CA ARG A 199 4.50 9.22 20.03
C ARG A 199 3.52 9.83 21.02
N TRP A 200 2.24 9.84 20.64
CA TRP A 200 1.12 10.18 21.51
C TRP A 200 0.10 9.04 21.49
N ASP A 201 -0.19 8.48 22.67
CA ASP A 201 -1.27 7.51 22.83
C ASP A 201 -2.62 8.20 22.63
N VAL A 202 -3.49 7.62 21.80
CA VAL A 202 -4.82 8.19 21.57
C VAL A 202 -5.73 7.80 22.74
N GLU A 203 -6.25 8.80 23.43
CA GLU A 203 -6.93 8.62 24.71
C GLU A 203 -8.24 7.85 24.55
N GLY A 204 -8.32 6.67 25.17
CA GLY A 204 -9.56 5.88 25.24
C GLY A 204 -10.00 5.25 23.91
N ALA A 205 -9.17 5.30 22.87
CA ALA A 205 -9.52 4.80 21.54
C ALA A 205 -8.83 3.46 21.22
N ALA A 206 -9.51 2.63 20.44
CA ALA A 206 -8.96 1.39 19.90
C ALA A 206 -9.47 1.14 18.48
N LEU A 207 -8.61 0.62 17.62
CA LEU A 207 -8.95 0.14 16.28
C LEU A 207 -8.85 -1.40 16.31
N PRO A 208 -9.97 -2.14 16.32
CA PRO A 208 -9.96 -3.57 16.65
C PRO A 208 -9.40 -4.50 15.56
N GLN A 209 -9.29 -4.07 14.31
CA GLN A 209 -8.81 -4.88 13.19
C GLN A 209 -7.39 -4.50 12.77
N ALA A 210 -7.21 -3.32 12.17
CA ALA A 210 -5.94 -2.89 11.58
C ALA A 210 -5.91 -1.36 11.36
N THR A 211 -4.72 -0.86 11.02
CA THR A 211 -4.44 0.55 10.73
C THR A 211 -3.79 0.72 9.36
N HIS A 212 -4.39 0.18 8.30
CA HIS A 212 -3.75 0.16 6.98
C HIS A 212 -3.49 1.56 6.43
N THR A 213 -4.49 2.44 6.53
CA THR A 213 -4.45 3.79 5.96
C THR A 213 -4.60 4.85 7.05
N ILE A 214 -3.88 5.95 6.93
CA ILE A 214 -4.13 7.23 7.62
C ILE A 214 -4.30 8.30 6.55
N THR A 215 -5.15 9.31 6.79
CA THR A 215 -5.19 10.51 5.97
C THR A 215 -5.22 11.75 6.84
N GLN A 216 -5.08 12.92 6.23
CA GLN A 216 -5.06 14.20 6.92
C GLN A 216 -5.84 15.28 6.18
N THR A 217 -6.38 16.21 6.95
CA THR A 217 -6.72 17.56 6.49
C THR A 217 -5.61 18.52 6.92
N ARG A 218 -5.81 19.83 6.75
CA ARG A 218 -4.91 20.85 7.29
C ARG A 218 -4.79 20.77 8.81
N ASP A 219 -5.91 20.60 9.51
CA ASP A 219 -5.98 20.66 10.97
C ASP A 219 -6.19 19.30 11.65
N TRP A 220 -6.56 18.25 10.92
CA TRP A 220 -6.96 16.96 11.48
C TRP A 220 -6.17 15.80 10.88
N LEU A 221 -5.89 14.80 11.72
CA LEU A 221 -5.58 13.44 11.29
C LEU A 221 -6.85 12.59 11.35
N VAL A 222 -7.01 11.71 10.38
CA VAL A 222 -8.11 10.76 10.28
C VAL A 222 -7.52 9.35 10.32
N LEU A 223 -7.83 8.60 11.36
CA LEU A 223 -7.45 7.20 11.52
C LEU A 223 -8.73 6.36 11.45
N ALA A 224 -8.71 5.21 10.80
CA ALA A 224 -9.87 4.33 10.74
C ALA A 224 -9.48 2.88 10.96
N ASP A 225 -10.42 2.11 11.49
CA ASP A 225 -10.30 0.66 11.58
C ASP A 225 -10.48 0.03 10.20
N THR A 226 -9.38 -0.49 9.64
CA THR A 226 -9.38 -1.03 8.27
C THR A 226 -9.64 -2.53 8.25
N ALA A 227 -10.22 -3.05 7.16
CA ALA A 227 -10.73 -4.41 7.05
C ALA A 227 -9.63 -5.50 6.86
N TYR A 228 -8.61 -5.55 7.73
CA TYR A 228 -7.56 -6.58 7.75
C TYR A 228 -7.48 -7.28 9.10
N LYS A 229 -8.60 -7.90 9.50
CA LYS A 229 -8.69 -8.58 10.79
C LYS A 229 -7.72 -9.76 10.86
N LEU A 230 -6.96 -9.80 11.93
CA LEU A 230 -6.14 -10.95 12.32
C LEU A 230 -6.86 -11.73 13.43
N GLU A 231 -6.92 -13.05 13.30
CA GLU A 231 -7.40 -13.94 14.37
C GLU A 231 -6.26 -14.57 15.14
N VAL A 232 -6.42 -14.67 16.46
CA VAL A 232 -5.42 -15.30 17.33
C VAL A 232 -5.17 -16.75 16.91
N GLU A 233 -6.23 -17.47 16.58
CA GLU A 233 -6.17 -18.84 16.08
C GLU A 233 -5.33 -18.94 14.81
N GLU A 234 -5.51 -18.02 13.85
CA GLU A 234 -4.72 -17.97 12.61
C GLU A 234 -3.25 -17.66 12.88
N ILE A 235 -2.95 -16.72 13.78
CA ILE A 235 -1.57 -16.40 14.20
C ILE A 235 -0.85 -17.66 14.72
N PHE A 236 -1.57 -18.53 15.44
CA PHE A 236 -1.05 -19.79 15.97
C PHE A 236 -1.25 -21.00 15.03
N GLY A 237 -1.55 -20.76 13.75
CA GLY A 237 -1.59 -21.77 12.70
C GLY A 237 -2.92 -22.51 12.52
N GLY A 238 -3.97 -22.08 13.22
CA GLY A 238 -5.36 -22.49 13.01
C GLY A 238 -6.02 -21.83 11.81
N ASP A 239 -7.30 -22.13 11.61
CA ASP A 239 -8.10 -21.53 10.56
C ASP A 239 -8.75 -20.23 11.04
N ARG A 240 -8.68 -19.19 10.20
CA ARG A 240 -9.52 -18.00 10.35
C ARG A 240 -10.97 -18.35 10.04
N THR A 241 -11.88 -18.03 10.95
CA THR A 241 -13.31 -18.41 10.86
C THR A 241 -14.29 -17.24 10.88
N ALA A 242 -13.85 -16.03 11.25
CA ALA A 242 -14.68 -14.84 11.17
C ALA A 242 -14.27 -13.94 9.98
N PRO A 243 -15.25 -13.21 9.42
CA PRO A 243 -14.97 -12.17 8.44
C PRO A 243 -14.33 -10.96 9.13
N ASN A 244 -13.91 -9.98 8.34
CA ASN A 244 -13.69 -8.63 8.85
C ASN A 244 -14.93 -8.13 9.61
N ASN A 245 -14.75 -7.20 10.54
CA ASN A 245 -15.87 -6.56 11.22
C ASN A 245 -16.65 -5.72 10.20
N PRO A 246 -17.99 -5.71 10.24
CA PRO A 246 -18.82 -5.01 9.24
C PRO A 246 -18.80 -3.48 9.35
N ASP A 247 -18.26 -2.98 10.45
CA ASP A 247 -18.20 -1.58 10.80
C ASP A 247 -17.07 -1.39 11.82
N GLY A 248 -16.58 -0.16 11.94
CA GLY A 248 -15.44 0.14 12.78
C GLY A 248 -15.32 1.61 13.18
N PRO A 249 -14.49 1.90 14.19
CA PRO A 249 -14.23 3.26 14.62
C PRO A 249 -13.45 4.07 13.57
N VAL A 250 -13.76 5.36 13.49
CA VAL A 250 -12.99 6.40 12.78
C VAL A 250 -12.67 7.49 13.79
N LEU A 251 -11.39 7.84 13.92
CA LEU A 251 -10.87 8.77 14.91
C LEU A 251 -10.41 10.05 14.21
N LEU A 252 -10.90 11.19 14.71
CA LEU A 252 -10.40 12.50 14.34
C LEU A 252 -9.52 13.05 15.44
N ILE A 253 -8.28 13.39 15.11
CA ILE A 253 -7.28 13.91 16.04
C ILE A 253 -6.82 15.28 15.55
N ARG A 254 -6.94 16.28 16.41
CA ARG A 254 -6.57 17.65 16.07
C ARG A 254 -5.05 17.82 16.14
N LYS A 255 -4.44 18.30 15.05
CA LYS A 255 -2.97 18.31 14.91
C LYS A 255 -2.25 19.17 15.95
N ASP A 256 -2.74 20.37 16.29
CA ASP A 256 -2.03 21.18 17.31
C ASP A 256 -2.25 20.71 18.75
N ASP A 257 -3.00 19.63 18.98
CA ASP A 257 -3.07 18.98 20.30
C ASP A 257 -1.90 17.99 20.50
N LEU A 258 -1.19 17.63 19.41
CA LEU A 258 0.02 16.79 19.39
C LEU A 258 1.25 17.60 19.84
N LEU A 259 1.19 18.11 21.07
CA LEU A 259 2.22 18.96 21.64
C LEU A 259 3.44 18.13 22.11
N PRO A 260 4.67 18.55 21.81
CA PRO A 260 5.88 17.89 22.30
C PRO A 260 5.87 17.71 23.83
N GLY A 261 6.29 16.54 24.30
CA GLY A 261 6.38 16.20 25.73
C GLY A 261 5.06 15.73 26.37
N ARG A 262 3.93 15.80 25.67
CA ARG A 262 2.72 15.06 26.06
C ARG A 262 2.83 13.60 25.63
N GLY A 263 2.37 12.68 26.47
CA GLY A 263 2.35 11.24 26.16
C GLY A 263 1.06 10.78 25.49
N SER A 264 0.02 11.61 25.47
CA SER A 264 -1.30 11.27 24.94
C SER A 264 -1.98 12.45 24.24
N VAL A 265 -3.01 12.14 23.44
CA VAL A 265 -3.81 13.11 22.69
C VAL A 265 -5.29 12.68 22.68
N PRO A 266 -6.25 13.61 22.86
CA PRO A 266 -7.67 13.29 22.72
C PRO A 266 -8.07 13.06 21.25
N CYS A 267 -9.20 12.39 21.03
CA CYS A 267 -9.81 12.25 19.71
C CYS A 267 -11.34 12.37 19.78
N THR A 268 -11.94 12.67 18.63
CA THR A 268 -13.38 12.45 18.41
C THR A 268 -13.58 11.15 17.65
N GLU A 269 -14.28 10.19 18.27
CA GLU A 269 -14.59 8.90 17.66
C GLU A 269 -15.96 8.93 16.96
N PHE A 270 -15.99 8.34 15.76
CA PHE A 270 -17.18 8.04 14.99
C PHE A 270 -17.24 6.55 14.68
N ARG A 271 -18.39 6.07 14.20
CA ARG A 271 -18.56 4.69 13.76
C ARG A 271 -18.97 4.65 12.30
N LEU A 272 -18.24 3.91 11.47
CA LEU A 272 -18.42 3.82 10.04
C LEU A 272 -18.82 2.40 9.62
N ALA A 273 -19.83 2.30 8.76
CA ALA A 273 -20.23 1.09 8.08
C ALA A 273 -20.55 1.41 6.60
N PRO A 274 -20.28 0.51 5.64
CA PRO A 274 -19.50 -0.73 5.80
C PRO A 274 -18.01 -0.48 6.11
N GLU A 275 -17.26 -1.55 6.37
CA GLU A 275 -15.81 -1.49 6.57
C GLU A 275 -15.06 -0.83 5.41
N VAL A 276 -13.86 -0.30 5.69
CA VAL A 276 -13.05 0.50 4.75
C VAL A 276 -11.64 -0.06 4.61
N ASN A 277 -11.02 0.11 3.45
CA ASN A 277 -9.62 -0.24 3.19
C ASN A 277 -8.76 1.02 3.02
N HIS A 278 -8.99 1.76 1.95
CA HIS A 278 -8.31 3.03 1.66
C HIS A 278 -9.27 4.20 1.81
N PHE A 279 -8.71 5.35 2.18
CA PHE A 279 -9.48 6.57 2.30
C PHE A 279 -8.58 7.80 2.23
N TYR A 280 -9.12 8.87 1.66
CA TYR A 280 -8.36 10.08 1.34
C TYR A 280 -9.18 11.32 1.67
N ALA A 281 -8.69 12.16 2.58
CA ALA A 281 -9.33 13.41 2.95
C ALA A 281 -9.03 14.51 1.92
N ARG A 282 -9.95 15.45 1.77
CA ARG A 282 -9.63 16.76 1.20
C ARG A 282 -8.77 17.51 2.22
N TYR A 283 -7.62 18.03 1.81
CA TYR A 283 -6.71 18.74 2.71
C TYR A 283 -7.37 20.00 3.25
N ASP A 284 -8.12 20.72 2.41
CA ASP A 284 -8.90 21.85 2.85
C ASP A 284 -10.15 21.41 3.64
N ASP A 285 -10.19 21.80 4.90
CA ASP A 285 -11.24 21.49 5.87
C ASP A 285 -12.03 22.72 6.32
N SER A 286 -11.85 23.88 5.67
CA SER A 286 -12.55 25.12 6.02
C SER A 286 -14.08 24.99 5.97
N ASP A 287 -14.58 24.13 5.07
CA ASP A 287 -16.00 23.82 4.91
C ASP A 287 -16.41 22.50 5.56
N GLY A 288 -15.54 21.90 6.39
CA GLY A 288 -15.74 20.61 7.06
C GLY A 288 -14.80 19.51 6.57
N ILE A 289 -14.74 18.42 7.33
CA ILE A 289 -13.82 17.31 7.08
C ILE A 289 -14.46 16.32 6.10
N GLU A 290 -14.07 16.39 4.82
CA GLU A 290 -14.57 15.52 3.77
C GLU A 290 -13.56 14.44 3.39
N VAL A 291 -14.00 13.18 3.37
CA VAL A 291 -13.16 12.01 3.13
C VAL A 291 -13.82 11.11 2.09
N VAL A 292 -13.08 10.72 1.05
CA VAL A 292 -13.47 9.60 0.20
C VAL A 292 -13.09 8.30 0.89
N MET A 293 -14.05 7.40 1.00
CA MET A 293 -13.89 6.07 1.58
C MET A 293 -14.05 5.01 0.50
N GLU A 294 -13.02 4.20 0.29
CA GLU A 294 -13.08 2.97 -0.50
C GLU A 294 -13.44 1.81 0.42
N HIS A 295 -14.70 1.39 0.37
CA HIS A 295 -15.21 0.35 1.26
C HIS A 295 -14.73 -1.03 0.82
N GLY A 296 -14.45 -1.88 1.81
CA GLY A 296 -13.98 -3.25 1.64
C GLY A 296 -15.08 -4.31 1.77
N GLU A 297 -16.35 -3.95 1.57
CA GLU A 297 -17.45 -4.91 1.73
C GLU A 297 -17.24 -6.13 0.81
N GLY A 298 -17.09 -7.31 1.41
CA GLY A 298 -16.87 -8.57 0.66
C GLY A 298 -15.48 -8.76 0.07
N VAL A 299 -14.49 -7.89 0.34
CA VAL A 299 -13.08 -8.14 0.01
C VAL A 299 -12.34 -8.50 1.30
N ASP A 300 -11.66 -9.65 1.32
CA ASP A 300 -10.86 -10.07 2.48
C ASP A 300 -9.42 -10.34 2.07
N ILE A 301 -8.63 -9.26 2.10
CA ILE A 301 -7.24 -9.26 1.69
C ILE A 301 -6.38 -10.14 2.62
N GLY A 302 -6.77 -10.34 3.87
CA GLY A 302 -6.04 -11.21 4.81
C GLY A 302 -6.24 -12.70 4.54
N MET A 303 -7.28 -13.09 3.79
CA MET A 303 -7.51 -14.49 3.43
C MET A 303 -6.85 -14.82 2.10
N TYR A 304 -5.83 -15.68 2.11
CA TYR A 304 -5.15 -16.14 0.90
C TYR A 304 -5.64 -17.52 0.42
N LEU A 305 -5.43 -17.82 -0.86
CA LEU A 305 -5.75 -19.10 -1.50
C LEU A 305 -4.75 -20.17 -1.09
N ARG A 306 -5.25 -21.29 -0.53
CA ARG A 306 -4.44 -22.43 -0.10
C ARG A 306 -4.45 -23.57 -1.12
N GLU A 307 -3.54 -24.52 -0.96
CA GLU A 307 -3.46 -25.71 -1.82
C GLU A 307 -4.69 -26.62 -1.72
N ASP A 308 -5.32 -26.68 -0.56
CA ASP A 308 -6.51 -27.49 -0.27
C ASP A 308 -7.83 -26.71 -0.43
N ASP A 309 -7.77 -25.43 -0.81
CA ASP A 309 -8.96 -24.62 -1.08
C ASP A 309 -9.60 -25.02 -2.42
N VAL A 310 -10.90 -24.75 -2.51
CA VAL A 310 -11.66 -24.77 -3.76
C VAL A 310 -12.21 -23.38 -4.06
N ASP A 311 -12.26 -23.04 -5.35
CA ASP A 311 -12.79 -21.78 -5.84
C ASP A 311 -14.31 -21.67 -5.70
N LEU A 312 -14.90 -20.55 -6.13
CA LEU A 312 -16.33 -20.28 -6.04
C LEU A 312 -17.17 -21.41 -6.67
N HIS A 313 -16.72 -21.96 -7.80
CA HIS A 313 -17.39 -23.04 -8.52
C HIS A 313 -17.12 -24.43 -7.94
N GLY A 314 -16.22 -24.55 -6.96
CA GLY A 314 -15.86 -25.81 -6.30
C GLY A 314 -14.77 -26.59 -7.02
N ARG A 315 -14.02 -25.92 -7.90
CA ARG A 315 -12.84 -26.47 -8.58
C ARG A 315 -11.61 -26.29 -7.67
N PRO A 316 -10.61 -27.17 -7.72
CA PRO A 316 -9.34 -26.94 -7.03
C PRO A 316 -8.70 -25.62 -7.45
N VAL A 317 -8.11 -24.90 -6.50
CA VAL A 317 -7.33 -23.68 -6.79
C VAL A 317 -6.15 -24.04 -7.69
N ASP A 318 -5.92 -23.21 -8.71
CA ASP A 318 -4.76 -23.34 -9.59
C ASP A 318 -3.45 -23.15 -8.79
N PRO A 319 -2.45 -24.05 -8.90
CA PRO A 319 -1.19 -23.91 -8.22
C PRO A 319 -0.47 -22.57 -8.42
N ALA A 320 -0.66 -21.91 -9.56
CA ALA A 320 -0.07 -20.61 -9.85
C ALA A 320 -0.71 -19.44 -9.06
N LEU A 321 -1.87 -19.64 -8.43
CA LEU A 321 -2.54 -18.63 -7.60
C LEU A 321 -2.40 -18.89 -6.09
N ARG A 322 -1.64 -19.91 -5.67
CA ARG A 322 -1.44 -20.21 -4.24
C ARG A 322 -0.77 -19.03 -3.55
N GLY A 323 -1.39 -18.56 -2.47
CA GLY A 323 -0.97 -17.38 -1.73
C GLY A 323 -1.58 -16.06 -2.21
N MET A 324 -2.26 -16.02 -3.36
CA MET A 324 -3.05 -14.86 -3.79
C MET A 324 -4.13 -14.56 -2.73
N TYR A 325 -4.45 -13.29 -2.51
CA TYR A 325 -5.56 -12.93 -1.62
C TYR A 325 -6.92 -13.26 -2.25
N CYS A 326 -7.94 -13.45 -1.42
CA CYS A 326 -9.30 -13.72 -1.86
C CYS A 326 -9.88 -12.47 -2.53
N HIS A 327 -10.26 -12.62 -3.80
CA HIS A 327 -10.85 -11.54 -4.57
C HIS A 327 -12.27 -11.19 -4.09
N GLY A 328 -12.77 -10.05 -4.56
CA GLY A 328 -13.99 -9.41 -4.08
C GLY A 328 -15.24 -10.25 -4.30
N MET A 329 -16.01 -10.39 -3.23
CA MET A 329 -17.27 -11.12 -3.16
C MET A 329 -18.47 -10.16 -3.11
N ALA A 330 -18.29 -8.88 -3.44
CA ALA A 330 -19.38 -7.92 -3.58
C ALA A 330 -19.00 -6.81 -4.58
N PRO A 331 -19.98 -6.11 -5.17
CA PRO A 331 -19.71 -4.88 -5.93
C PRO A 331 -18.98 -3.87 -5.08
N ALA A 332 -17.99 -3.20 -5.67
CA ALA A 332 -17.21 -2.18 -4.99
C ALA A 332 -18.09 -0.98 -4.60
N LEU A 333 -17.83 -0.43 -3.42
CA LEU A 333 -18.54 0.73 -2.89
C LEU A 333 -17.53 1.83 -2.55
N THR A 334 -17.75 3.02 -3.09
CA THR A 334 -17.02 4.23 -2.72
C THR A 334 -18.01 5.28 -2.21
N THR A 335 -17.68 5.99 -1.14
CA THR A 335 -18.50 7.10 -0.62
C THR A 335 -17.67 8.35 -0.39
N VAL A 336 -18.31 9.52 -0.43
CA VAL A 336 -17.77 10.76 0.13
C VAL A 336 -18.52 11.05 1.41
N LEU A 337 -17.81 11.11 2.53
CA LEU A 337 -18.39 11.36 3.85
C LEU A 337 -17.88 12.68 4.41
N ARG A 338 -18.78 13.43 5.02
CA ARG A 338 -18.44 14.61 5.81
C ARG A 338 -18.57 14.31 7.30
N PHE A 339 -17.50 14.56 8.04
CA PHE A 339 -17.45 14.42 9.48
C PHE A 339 -17.58 15.78 10.16
N ASP A 340 -18.41 15.84 11.19
CA ASP A 340 -18.59 17.01 12.04
C ASP A 340 -18.18 16.66 13.47
N PRO A 341 -16.98 17.10 13.93
CA PRO A 341 -16.48 16.77 15.26
C PRO A 341 -17.22 17.48 16.39
N GLU A 342 -17.94 18.58 16.12
CA GLU A 342 -18.71 19.30 17.14
C GLU A 342 -20.03 18.58 17.44
N THR A 343 -20.69 18.03 16.41
CA THR A 343 -21.97 17.35 16.55
C THR A 343 -21.86 15.83 16.63
N GLY A 344 -20.70 15.26 16.28
CA GLY A 344 -20.50 13.82 16.18
C GLY A 344 -21.24 13.17 15.00
N ARG A 345 -21.65 13.96 13.99
CA ARG A 345 -22.45 13.48 12.86
C ARG A 345 -21.59 13.15 11.65
N ILE A 346 -21.88 12.01 11.01
CA ILE A 346 -21.42 11.69 9.64
C ILE A 346 -22.53 12.01 8.65
N THR A 347 -22.21 12.67 7.55
CA THR A 347 -23.13 12.91 6.43
C THR A 347 -22.56 12.31 5.15
N GLU A 348 -23.25 11.33 4.55
CA GLU A 348 -22.91 10.86 3.21
C GLU A 348 -23.28 11.94 2.19
N ARG A 349 -22.29 12.36 1.40
CA ARG A 349 -22.41 13.38 0.35
C ARG A 349 -22.60 12.75 -1.03
N ALA A 350 -21.92 11.63 -1.26
CA ALA A 350 -21.90 10.94 -2.53
C ALA A 350 -21.64 9.44 -2.35
N ARG A 351 -22.05 8.66 -3.36
CA ARG A 351 -21.89 7.21 -3.40
C ARG A 351 -21.71 6.75 -4.85
N ALA A 352 -20.70 5.93 -5.09
CA ALA A 352 -20.50 5.19 -6.33
C ALA A 352 -20.57 3.68 -6.05
N ARG A 353 -21.44 2.99 -6.78
CA ARG A 353 -21.60 1.52 -6.79
C ARG A 353 -22.33 1.11 -8.05
N ASP A 354 -21.80 0.13 -8.77
CA ASP A 354 -22.45 -0.46 -9.94
C ASP A 354 -22.19 -1.96 -9.96
N ALA A 355 -23.23 -2.76 -9.69
CA ALA A 355 -23.12 -4.21 -9.59
C ALA A 355 -22.90 -4.90 -10.95
N GLU A 356 -23.12 -4.22 -12.06
CA GLU A 356 -22.87 -4.78 -13.39
C GLU A 356 -21.43 -4.50 -13.87
N ARG A 357 -20.75 -3.50 -13.29
CA ARG A 357 -19.48 -2.98 -13.84
C ARG A 357 -18.33 -2.91 -12.85
N TRP A 358 -18.59 -2.54 -11.60
CA TRP A 358 -17.54 -2.18 -10.65
C TRP A 358 -17.42 -3.22 -9.55
N TRP A 359 -16.53 -4.19 -9.79
CA TRP A 359 -16.21 -5.28 -8.87
C TRP A 359 -14.79 -5.12 -8.33
N GLN A 360 -14.65 -5.24 -7.02
CA GLN A 360 -13.40 -5.10 -6.26
C GLN A 360 -12.65 -3.79 -6.57
N ALA A 361 -12.80 -2.79 -5.69
CA ALA A 361 -11.89 -1.65 -5.69
C ALA A 361 -10.48 -2.16 -5.39
N GLU A 362 -9.59 -2.09 -6.38
CA GLU A 362 -8.22 -2.56 -6.25
C GLU A 362 -7.38 -1.47 -5.60
N LEU A 363 -7.01 -0.46 -6.39
CA LEU A 363 -6.13 0.64 -5.99
C LEU A 363 -6.47 1.91 -6.76
N SER A 364 -6.24 3.05 -6.13
CA SER A 364 -6.57 4.37 -6.66
C SER A 364 -5.36 5.28 -6.84
N ALA A 365 -5.56 6.34 -7.63
CA ALA A 365 -4.64 7.44 -7.82
C ALA A 365 -5.34 8.76 -7.55
N ILE A 366 -4.60 9.66 -6.89
CA ILE A 366 -4.99 11.04 -6.62
C ILE A 366 -3.81 11.96 -6.90
N ASP A 367 -4.10 13.24 -7.07
CA ASP A 367 -3.07 14.28 -7.16
C ASP A 367 -2.51 14.58 -5.76
N TRP A 368 -1.32 14.04 -5.49
CA TRP A 368 -0.62 14.19 -4.22
C TRP A 368 0.06 15.56 -4.05
N SER A 369 -0.02 16.48 -5.02
CA SER A 369 0.41 17.87 -4.79
C SER A 369 -0.41 18.52 -3.68
N ILE A 370 0.15 19.52 -2.99
CA ILE A 370 -0.60 20.24 -1.96
C ILE A 370 -1.83 20.94 -2.56
N GLU A 371 -1.69 21.49 -3.77
CA GLU A 371 -2.78 22.10 -4.51
C GLU A 371 -3.86 21.08 -4.86
N GLY A 372 -3.47 19.90 -5.35
CA GLY A 372 -4.37 18.81 -5.69
C GLY A 372 -5.08 18.21 -4.48
N GLN A 373 -4.40 18.05 -3.34
CA GLN A 373 -5.03 17.58 -2.10
C GLN A 373 -5.95 18.65 -1.49
N THR A 374 -5.64 19.94 -1.65
CA THR A 374 -6.47 21.06 -1.18
C THR A 374 -7.77 21.14 -1.96
N ALA A 375 -7.72 21.07 -3.29
CA ALA A 375 -8.88 21.16 -4.17
C ALA A 375 -8.94 19.99 -5.17
N PRO A 376 -9.18 18.75 -4.70
CA PRO A 376 -9.16 17.58 -5.55
C PRO A 376 -10.41 17.56 -6.44
N THR A 377 -10.22 17.20 -7.71
CA THR A 377 -11.27 17.17 -8.75
C THR A 377 -11.51 15.76 -9.29
N ARG A 378 -10.54 14.85 -9.15
CA ARG A 378 -10.62 13.48 -9.62
C ARG A 378 -10.26 12.49 -8.53
N HIS A 379 -10.90 11.34 -8.60
CA HIS A 379 -10.47 10.13 -7.92
C HIS A 379 -10.46 9.00 -8.95
N HIS A 380 -9.25 8.55 -9.32
CA HIS A 380 -9.07 7.49 -10.32
C HIS A 380 -8.98 6.16 -9.59
N LEU A 381 -9.78 5.18 -9.99
CA LEU A 381 -9.84 3.90 -9.32
C LEU A 381 -9.86 2.77 -10.34
N VAL A 382 -8.99 1.79 -10.13
CA VAL A 382 -9.06 0.50 -10.83
C VAL A 382 -10.02 -0.40 -10.06
N TYR A 383 -11.05 -0.88 -10.76
CA TYR A 383 -11.87 -2.00 -10.34
C TYR A 383 -11.33 -3.26 -11.01
N LEU A 384 -10.95 -4.27 -10.25
CA LEU A 384 -10.26 -5.45 -10.79
C LEU A 384 -11.19 -6.36 -11.61
N GLY A 385 -12.50 -6.27 -11.38
CA GLY A 385 -13.48 -7.15 -11.99
C GLY A 385 -13.83 -8.34 -11.08
N PHE A 386 -14.70 -9.22 -11.58
CA PHE A 386 -15.18 -10.39 -10.88
C PHE A 386 -14.44 -11.64 -11.37
N HIS A 387 -13.64 -12.24 -10.48
CA HIS A 387 -12.77 -13.39 -10.77
C HIS A 387 -13.11 -14.59 -9.86
N PRO A 388 -14.09 -15.43 -10.21
CA PRO A 388 -14.53 -16.58 -9.42
C PRO A 388 -13.44 -17.56 -9.04
N GLU A 389 -12.43 -17.72 -9.90
CA GLU A 389 -11.29 -18.61 -9.64
C GLU A 389 -10.39 -18.16 -8.48
N ALA A 390 -10.42 -16.85 -8.16
CA ALA A 390 -9.66 -16.24 -7.07
C ALA A 390 -10.51 -15.99 -5.81
N ILE A 391 -11.76 -16.49 -5.78
CA ILE A 391 -12.64 -16.47 -4.62
C ILE A 391 -12.65 -17.88 -4.01
N ASN A 392 -12.08 -18.05 -2.82
CA ASN A 392 -12.13 -19.34 -2.13
C ASN A 392 -13.42 -19.49 -1.32
N ARG A 393 -13.99 -20.71 -1.29
CA ARG A 393 -15.22 -20.99 -0.53
C ARG A 393 -15.05 -20.85 0.99
N ARG A 394 -13.83 -20.88 1.51
CA ARG A 394 -13.56 -20.68 2.95
C ARG A 394 -13.87 -19.24 3.35
N ALA A 395 -13.42 -18.26 2.59
CA ALA A 395 -13.77 -16.85 2.76
C ALA A 395 -15.27 -16.63 2.61
N LEU A 396 -15.90 -17.22 1.58
CA LEU A 396 -17.34 -17.10 1.39
C LEU A 396 -18.15 -17.65 2.57
N ARG A 397 -17.70 -18.75 3.21
CA ARG A 397 -18.32 -19.27 4.43
C ARG A 397 -18.18 -18.29 5.60
N ASN A 398 -17.03 -17.67 5.78
CA ASN A 398 -16.81 -16.66 6.83
C ASN A 398 -17.74 -15.45 6.62
N TYR A 399 -18.01 -15.10 5.36
CA TYR A 399 -18.91 -13.99 4.98
C TYR A 399 -20.38 -14.39 4.79
N ALA A 400 -20.81 -15.56 5.28
CA ALA A 400 -22.20 -15.99 5.15
C ALA A 400 -23.18 -14.95 5.73
N GLY A 401 -24.14 -14.51 4.90
CA GLY A 401 -25.11 -13.46 5.27
C GLY A 401 -24.60 -12.02 5.15
N ARG A 402 -23.31 -11.81 4.85
CA ARG A 402 -22.72 -10.49 4.54
C ARG A 402 -22.58 -10.24 3.04
N VAL A 403 -22.47 -11.30 2.26
CA VAL A 403 -22.39 -11.30 0.80
C VAL A 403 -23.71 -11.75 0.20
N ASP A 404 -24.13 -11.14 -0.91
CA ASP A 404 -25.29 -11.53 -1.70
C ASP A 404 -24.84 -12.19 -3.03
N PRO A 405 -24.81 -13.53 -3.10
CA PRO A 405 -24.42 -14.25 -4.31
C PRO A 405 -25.34 -14.01 -5.51
N SER A 406 -26.56 -13.46 -5.31
CA SER A 406 -27.45 -13.16 -6.45
C SER A 406 -26.95 -11.98 -7.29
N LEU A 407 -26.02 -11.20 -6.75
CA LEU A 407 -25.34 -10.13 -7.48
C LEU A 407 -24.17 -10.65 -8.33
N PHE A 408 -23.71 -11.89 -8.13
CA PHE A 408 -22.55 -12.40 -8.85
C PHE A 408 -22.81 -12.43 -10.36
N PRO A 409 -21.91 -11.82 -11.17
CA PRO A 409 -21.96 -11.94 -12.61
C PRO A 409 -22.01 -13.40 -13.06
N ALA A 410 -22.74 -13.67 -14.14
CA ALA A 410 -22.83 -15.02 -14.71
C ALA A 410 -21.49 -15.48 -15.34
N GLU A 411 -20.67 -14.52 -15.77
CA GLU A 411 -19.37 -14.72 -16.39
C GLU A 411 -18.34 -13.81 -15.69
N GLU A 412 -17.06 -14.17 -15.81
CA GLU A 412 -15.95 -13.33 -15.37
C GLU A 412 -16.02 -11.94 -16.04
N THR A 413 -15.66 -10.89 -15.30
CA THR A 413 -15.68 -9.52 -15.83
C THR A 413 -14.26 -8.94 -15.88
N PRO A 414 -13.93 -8.15 -16.92
CA PRO A 414 -12.63 -7.51 -17.03
C PRO A 414 -12.44 -6.44 -15.95
N ALA A 415 -11.19 -6.04 -15.75
CA ALA A 415 -10.86 -4.86 -14.97
C ALA A 415 -11.30 -3.58 -15.69
N VAL A 416 -11.54 -2.52 -14.91
CA VAL A 416 -12.00 -1.22 -15.40
C VAL A 416 -11.27 -0.10 -14.66
N LEU A 417 -10.72 0.87 -15.39
CA LEU A 417 -10.19 2.12 -14.84
C LEU A 417 -11.27 3.22 -14.95
N VAL A 418 -11.68 3.78 -13.83
CA VAL A 418 -12.71 4.84 -13.77
C VAL A 418 -12.13 6.11 -13.17
N SER A 419 -12.40 7.24 -13.81
CA SER A 419 -12.16 8.57 -13.24
C SER A 419 -13.47 9.12 -12.68
N HIS A 420 -13.58 9.17 -11.35
CA HIS A 420 -14.72 9.75 -10.67
C HIS A 420 -14.51 11.24 -10.42
N ASP A 421 -15.60 12.01 -10.44
CA ASP A 421 -15.63 13.33 -9.85
C ASP A 421 -15.44 13.23 -8.33
N ARG A 422 -14.66 14.15 -7.75
CA ARG A 422 -14.31 14.08 -6.34
C ARG A 422 -15.40 14.59 -5.39
N GLU A 423 -16.38 15.35 -5.90
CA GLU A 423 -17.49 15.90 -5.12
C GLU A 423 -18.67 14.92 -5.07
N ASP A 424 -19.15 14.44 -6.21
CA ASP A 424 -20.38 13.64 -6.32
C ASP A 424 -20.16 12.18 -6.70
N LEU A 425 -18.90 11.74 -6.88
CA LEU A 425 -18.51 10.40 -7.33
C LEU A 425 -19.15 9.96 -8.64
N LYS A 426 -19.58 10.89 -9.49
CA LYS A 426 -20.01 10.56 -10.85
C LYS A 426 -18.82 10.02 -11.65
N ALA A 427 -18.99 8.87 -12.31
CA ALA A 427 -18.03 8.40 -13.30
C ALA A 427 -17.99 9.38 -14.49
N LEU A 428 -16.83 10.00 -14.71
CA LEU A 428 -16.60 10.99 -15.76
C LEU A 428 -16.04 10.35 -17.03
N ALA A 429 -15.18 9.35 -16.87
CA ALA A 429 -14.59 8.57 -17.95
C ALA A 429 -14.24 7.16 -17.45
N GLU A 430 -14.32 6.18 -18.34
CA GLU A 430 -14.16 4.75 -18.02
C GLU A 430 -13.44 4.03 -19.15
N TRP A 431 -12.48 3.18 -18.81
CA TRP A 431 -11.75 2.30 -19.73
C TRP A 431 -11.83 0.85 -19.26
N THR A 432 -12.17 -0.07 -20.16
CA THR A 432 -12.23 -1.51 -19.89
C THR A 432 -11.01 -2.21 -20.48
N PHE A 433 -10.30 -2.96 -19.64
CA PHE A 433 -9.12 -3.74 -20.06
C PHE A 433 -9.52 -5.06 -20.75
N ALA A 434 -8.55 -5.79 -21.32
CA ALA A 434 -8.81 -7.15 -21.76
C ALA A 434 -9.11 -8.05 -20.55
N LEU A 435 -9.82 -9.17 -20.77
CA LEU A 435 -10.25 -10.05 -19.68
C LEU A 435 -9.06 -10.73 -18.95
N ASP A 436 -7.95 -10.92 -19.65
CA ASP A 436 -6.69 -11.50 -19.16
C ASP A 436 -5.67 -10.44 -18.70
N ASP A 437 -6.03 -9.16 -18.75
CA ASP A 437 -5.22 -8.08 -18.18
C ASP A 437 -5.54 -7.90 -16.70
N TYR A 438 -4.48 -7.80 -15.90
CA TYR A 438 -4.55 -7.50 -14.48
C TYR A 438 -3.83 -6.16 -14.21
N PRO A 439 -4.53 -5.02 -14.36
CA PRO A 439 -3.99 -3.72 -14.00
C PRO A 439 -3.82 -3.61 -12.48
N THR A 440 -2.73 -2.99 -12.03
CA THR A 440 -2.44 -2.80 -10.60
C THR A 440 -2.66 -1.34 -10.17
N SER A 441 -1.83 -0.82 -9.26
CA SER A 441 -1.90 0.55 -8.78
C SER A 441 -1.72 1.57 -9.92
N PRO A 442 -2.74 2.40 -10.20
CA PRO A 442 -2.52 3.60 -10.99
C PRO A 442 -1.70 4.61 -10.18
N SER A 443 -0.87 5.40 -10.86
CA SER A 443 -0.17 6.56 -10.29
C SER A 443 -0.50 7.82 -11.09
N PHE A 444 -0.94 8.88 -10.42
CA PHE A 444 -1.11 10.19 -11.05
C PHE A 444 0.24 10.88 -11.25
N VAL A 445 0.45 11.37 -12.46
CA VAL A 445 1.65 12.10 -12.88
C VAL A 445 1.21 13.51 -13.31
N PRO A 446 1.58 14.57 -12.56
CA PRO A 446 1.23 15.93 -12.92
C PRO A 446 1.83 16.34 -14.27
N ARG A 447 1.08 17.09 -15.07
CA ARG A 447 1.53 17.55 -16.39
C ARG A 447 2.79 18.41 -16.31
N GLY A 448 3.71 18.16 -17.22
CA GLY A 448 5.04 18.79 -17.26
C GLY A 448 5.11 20.27 -17.62
N ARG A 449 4.00 20.87 -18.05
CA ARG A 449 3.95 22.21 -18.67
C ARG A 449 3.04 23.13 -17.87
N GLY A 450 3.48 24.37 -17.63
CA GLY A 450 2.67 25.42 -17.01
C GLY A 450 2.49 25.34 -15.50
N GLY A 451 2.78 24.20 -14.87
CA GLY A 451 2.69 23.99 -13.42
C GLY A 451 3.99 24.13 -12.62
N SER A 452 3.96 23.70 -11.36
CA SER A 452 5.14 23.59 -10.49
C SER A 452 5.93 22.31 -10.80
N ARG A 453 6.96 21.99 -10.01
CA ARG A 453 7.62 20.67 -10.11
C ARG A 453 6.73 19.51 -9.62
N TYR A 454 5.74 19.81 -8.76
CA TYR A 454 4.87 18.83 -8.09
C TYR A 454 3.44 18.79 -8.64
N ALA A 455 3.03 19.79 -9.42
CA ALA A 455 1.65 19.94 -9.87
C ALA A 455 1.60 20.37 -11.34
N GLY A 456 0.46 20.09 -12.00
CA GLY A 456 0.11 20.63 -13.31
C GLY A 456 -0.24 22.13 -13.25
N ALA A 457 -0.68 22.69 -14.38
CA ALA A 457 -1.20 24.05 -14.44
C ALA A 457 -2.60 24.16 -13.81
N GLU A 458 -3.39 23.08 -13.87
CA GLU A 458 -4.71 22.96 -13.24
C GLU A 458 -4.76 21.75 -12.29
N PRO A 459 -4.18 21.86 -11.07
CA PRO A 459 -4.10 20.75 -10.13
C PRO A 459 -5.46 20.19 -9.71
N GLY A 460 -5.46 18.97 -9.15
CA GLY A 460 -6.65 18.29 -8.65
C GLY A 460 -6.89 16.93 -9.31
N GLY A 461 -5.96 16.43 -10.11
CA GLY A 461 -6.01 15.07 -10.66
C GLY A 461 -6.50 14.96 -12.10
N HIS A 462 -6.97 16.03 -12.74
CA HIS A 462 -7.34 15.97 -14.17
C HIS A 462 -6.21 16.46 -15.10
N ASP A 463 -5.38 17.43 -14.67
CA ASP A 463 -4.28 17.95 -15.48
C ASP A 463 -2.99 17.12 -15.32
N GLY A 464 -2.98 15.97 -15.98
CA GLY A 464 -1.85 15.06 -15.93
C GLY A 464 -2.12 13.76 -16.64
N TYR A 465 -1.45 12.73 -16.16
CA TYR A 465 -1.51 11.39 -16.72
C TYR A 465 -1.70 10.35 -15.61
N LEU A 466 -2.19 9.18 -15.98
CA LEU A 466 -2.15 8.00 -15.13
C LEU A 466 -1.17 6.99 -15.73
N VAL A 467 -0.24 6.52 -14.91
CA VAL A 467 0.64 5.40 -15.24
C VAL A 467 0.07 4.16 -14.57
N VAL A 468 -0.24 3.12 -15.36
CA VAL A 468 -0.83 1.87 -14.87
C VAL A 468 0.03 0.70 -15.33
N ALA A 469 0.56 -0.06 -14.38
CA ALA A 469 1.24 -1.32 -14.69
C ALA A 469 0.19 -2.42 -14.90
N VAL A 470 0.37 -3.23 -15.94
CA VAL A 470 -0.58 -4.28 -16.34
C VAL A 470 0.15 -5.61 -16.44
N HIS A 471 -0.26 -6.58 -15.61
CA HIS A 471 0.18 -7.96 -15.71
C HIS A 471 -0.63 -8.69 -16.76
N ASN A 472 0.05 -9.46 -17.59
CA ASN A 472 -0.54 -10.36 -18.57
C ASN A 472 0.49 -11.46 -18.87
N ASP A 473 0.04 -12.71 -19.01
CA ASP A 473 0.93 -13.86 -19.23
C ASP A 473 1.71 -13.80 -20.56
N ASP A 474 1.16 -13.10 -21.56
CA ASP A 474 1.86 -12.88 -22.83
C ASP A 474 2.97 -11.84 -22.70
N ARG A 475 2.73 -10.77 -21.93
CA ARG A 475 3.64 -9.61 -21.82
C ARG A 475 3.21 -8.61 -20.74
N PHE A 476 4.12 -8.29 -19.82
CA PHE A 476 3.98 -7.13 -18.93
C PHE A 476 3.93 -5.81 -19.71
N ARG A 477 3.14 -4.83 -19.24
CA ARG A 477 3.03 -3.50 -19.87
C ARG A 477 2.95 -2.40 -18.82
N VAL A 478 3.33 -1.19 -19.23
CA VAL A 478 2.99 0.05 -18.53
C VAL A 478 2.22 0.93 -19.50
N GLU A 479 0.96 1.20 -19.15
CA GLU A 479 0.04 1.99 -19.95
C GLU A 479 -0.09 3.40 -19.38
N LEU A 480 -0.08 4.38 -20.28
CA LEU A 480 -0.21 5.79 -19.94
C LEU A 480 -1.56 6.31 -20.44
N PHE A 481 -2.37 6.87 -19.56
CA PHE A 481 -3.66 7.49 -19.89
C PHE A 481 -3.61 8.99 -19.68
N ASP A 482 -4.39 9.75 -20.45
CA ASP A 482 -4.66 11.15 -20.11
C ASP A 482 -5.67 11.18 -18.95
N ALA A 483 -5.30 11.81 -17.83
CA ALA A 483 -6.10 11.78 -16.61
C ALA A 483 -7.42 12.55 -16.75
N ALA A 484 -7.55 13.46 -17.73
CA ALA A 484 -8.79 14.18 -17.97
C ALA A 484 -9.87 13.30 -18.61
N ASP A 485 -9.49 12.25 -19.35
CA ASP A 485 -10.41 11.39 -20.10
C ASP A 485 -9.79 10.00 -20.37
N VAL A 486 -9.78 9.14 -19.35
CA VAL A 486 -9.26 7.77 -19.45
C VAL A 486 -10.00 6.91 -20.48
N GLY A 487 -11.25 7.27 -20.83
CA GLY A 487 -12.09 6.50 -21.76
C GLY A 487 -11.64 6.56 -23.22
N ARG A 488 -10.69 7.44 -23.54
CA ARG A 488 -9.99 7.42 -24.85
C ARG A 488 -9.02 6.24 -25.00
N GLY A 489 -8.73 5.54 -23.91
CA GLY A 489 -7.72 4.52 -23.84
C GLY A 489 -6.31 5.09 -23.64
N PRO A 490 -5.29 4.21 -23.61
CA PRO A 490 -3.93 4.63 -23.35
C PRO A 490 -3.39 5.50 -24.50
N VAL A 491 -2.79 6.64 -24.17
CA VAL A 491 -2.10 7.52 -25.11
C VAL A 491 -0.76 6.93 -25.56
N ALA A 492 -0.17 6.06 -24.73
CA ALA A 492 1.04 5.31 -25.03
C ALA A 492 1.10 4.03 -24.19
N VAL A 493 1.77 3.00 -24.74
CA VAL A 493 2.04 1.73 -24.04
C VAL A 493 3.52 1.43 -24.13
N LEU A 494 4.15 1.24 -22.97
CA LEU A 494 5.52 0.74 -22.82
C LEU A 494 5.50 -0.75 -22.54
N ALA A 495 6.42 -1.50 -23.14
CA ALA A 495 6.56 -2.91 -22.84
C ALA A 495 7.99 -3.46 -23.10
N PRO A 496 8.45 -4.45 -22.30
CA PRO A 496 9.68 -5.22 -22.55
C PRO A 496 9.45 -6.23 -23.70
N PRO A 497 10.42 -7.03 -24.18
CA PRO A 497 10.14 -8.06 -25.20
C PRO A 497 8.97 -9.01 -24.83
N ASN A 498 8.23 -9.52 -25.83
CA ASN A 498 7.15 -10.49 -25.62
C ASN A 498 7.62 -11.69 -24.79
N GLY A 499 6.75 -12.21 -23.91
CA GLY A 499 7.06 -13.29 -22.97
C GLY A 499 7.77 -12.84 -21.69
N THR A 500 8.03 -11.54 -21.54
CA THR A 500 8.57 -10.99 -20.28
C THR A 500 7.42 -10.60 -19.36
N THR A 501 7.41 -11.17 -18.17
CA THR A 501 6.44 -10.89 -17.10
C THR A 501 7.16 -10.42 -15.84
N VAL A 502 6.46 -9.73 -14.96
CA VAL A 502 7.00 -9.31 -13.66
C VAL A 502 6.14 -9.90 -12.54
N PRO A 503 6.70 -10.21 -11.36
CA PRO A 503 5.90 -10.65 -10.24
C PRO A 503 4.94 -9.56 -9.78
N PHE A 504 3.94 -9.99 -9.03
CA PHE A 504 2.85 -9.22 -8.46
C PHE A 504 3.29 -7.86 -7.92
N LEU A 505 2.60 -6.80 -8.32
CA LEU A 505 2.89 -5.41 -7.92
C LEU A 505 1.77 -4.94 -6.99
N ILE A 506 2.13 -4.13 -5.98
CA ILE A 506 1.20 -3.65 -4.96
C ILE A 506 0.92 -2.16 -5.21
N HIS A 507 1.35 -1.26 -4.33
CA HIS A 507 1.14 0.17 -4.52
C HIS A 507 2.26 0.81 -5.35
N SER A 508 1.89 1.88 -6.03
CA SER A 508 2.79 2.72 -6.80
C SER A 508 2.67 4.18 -6.39
N ALA A 509 3.70 4.96 -6.70
CA ALA A 509 3.69 6.39 -6.54
C ALA A 509 4.47 7.08 -7.68
N TRP A 510 4.16 8.35 -7.86
CA TRP A 510 4.98 9.26 -8.65
C TRP A 510 5.96 10.01 -7.76
N MET A 511 7.22 10.10 -8.19
CA MET A 511 8.21 10.95 -7.55
C MET A 511 8.82 11.94 -8.55
N PRO A 512 9.14 13.19 -8.14
CA PRO A 512 9.63 14.24 -9.02
C PRO A 512 11.03 13.96 -9.56
N GLU A 513 12.02 13.64 -8.72
CA GLU A 513 13.40 13.39 -9.14
C GLU A 513 14.02 12.29 -8.28
N ALA A 514 14.69 11.33 -8.91
CA ALA A 514 15.49 10.34 -8.21
C ALA A 514 16.92 10.85 -8.01
N VAL A 515 17.21 11.38 -6.83
CA VAL A 515 18.54 11.84 -6.40
C VAL A 515 19.04 10.96 -5.25
N PRO A 516 20.36 10.89 -5.00
CA PRO A 516 20.88 10.14 -3.86
C PRO A 516 20.27 10.62 -2.54
N ALA A 517 20.06 9.70 -1.61
CA ALA A 517 19.55 10.03 -0.29
C ALA A 517 20.46 11.10 0.37
N PRO A 518 19.88 12.14 1.00
CA PRO A 518 20.67 13.22 1.56
C PRO A 518 21.48 12.72 2.76
N ASP A 519 22.63 13.34 3.02
CA ASP A 519 23.40 13.10 4.25
C ASP A 519 22.73 13.83 5.43
N VAL A 520 21.91 13.11 6.17
CA VAL A 520 21.20 13.58 7.36
C VAL A 520 21.28 12.53 8.45
N GLU A 521 21.16 12.96 9.70
CA GLU A 521 21.14 12.05 10.84
C GLU A 521 19.98 11.05 10.71
N ARG A 522 20.28 9.77 10.92
CA ARG A 522 19.35 8.66 10.88
C ARG A 522 19.71 7.63 11.94
N LEU A 523 18.74 6.80 12.30
CA LEU A 523 19.00 5.63 13.14
C LEU A 523 19.88 4.63 12.40
N ARG A 524 20.99 4.21 13.02
CA ARG A 524 21.78 3.07 12.54
C ARG A 524 21.19 1.79 13.10
N PHE A 525 21.23 0.71 12.32
CA PHE A 525 20.79 -0.59 12.81
C PHE A 525 21.58 -1.05 14.04
N ALA A 526 22.87 -0.68 14.14
CA ALA A 526 23.69 -0.95 15.33
C ALA A 526 23.11 -0.35 16.61
N ASP A 527 22.43 0.80 16.52
CA ASP A 527 21.88 1.50 17.67
C ASP A 527 20.55 0.88 18.18
N ASP A 528 19.90 0.03 17.37
CA ASP A 528 18.76 -0.81 17.82
C ASP A 528 19.20 -2.11 18.52
N LEU A 529 20.49 -2.44 18.45
CA LEU A 529 21.06 -3.64 19.08
C LEU A 529 21.56 -3.33 20.49
N ASP A 530 20.98 -3.99 21.48
CA ASP A 530 21.31 -3.76 22.89
C ASP A 530 21.40 -5.07 23.68
N ALA A 531 21.22 -4.98 25.01
CA ALA A 531 21.26 -6.14 25.91
C ALA A 531 20.21 -7.22 25.57
N ARG A 532 19.19 -6.95 24.74
CA ARG A 532 18.27 -7.99 24.27
C ARG A 532 18.98 -9.07 23.45
N LEU A 533 20.13 -8.76 22.84
CA LEU A 533 20.96 -9.75 22.14
C LEU A 533 21.47 -10.87 23.05
N ASP A 534 21.57 -10.64 24.36
CA ASP A 534 22.03 -11.64 25.33
C ASP A 534 21.02 -12.79 25.50
N GLN A 535 19.80 -12.62 24.96
CA GLN A 535 18.76 -13.65 24.89
C GLN A 535 18.99 -14.66 23.76
N LEU A 536 19.85 -14.33 22.79
CA LEU A 536 20.12 -15.17 21.63
C LEU A 536 21.36 -16.05 21.83
N ASP A 537 21.42 -17.15 21.08
CA ASP A 537 22.65 -17.93 20.96
C ASP A 537 23.80 -17.02 20.48
N PRO A 538 25.02 -17.18 21.01
CA PRO A 538 26.15 -16.29 20.68
C PRO A 538 26.42 -16.15 19.17
N GLY A 539 26.21 -17.21 18.39
CA GLY A 539 26.36 -17.17 16.93
C GLY A 539 25.30 -16.31 16.22
N LEU A 540 24.06 -16.31 16.73
CA LEU A 540 22.98 -15.47 16.18
C LEU A 540 23.21 -14.00 16.54
N ALA A 541 23.63 -13.72 17.77
CA ALA A 541 24.01 -12.37 18.20
C ALA A 541 25.22 -11.84 17.42
N ALA A 542 26.22 -12.68 17.13
CA ALA A 542 27.36 -12.32 16.29
C ALA A 542 26.91 -11.98 14.86
N THR A 543 26.02 -12.78 14.27
CA THR A 543 25.48 -12.52 12.92
C THR A 543 24.76 -11.17 12.85
N ALA A 544 23.96 -10.81 13.86
CA ALA A 544 23.30 -9.51 13.91
C ALA A 544 24.30 -8.35 13.98
N ARG A 545 25.36 -8.48 14.78
CA ARG A 545 26.43 -7.48 14.86
C ARG A 545 27.23 -7.35 13.56
N GLU A 546 27.46 -8.46 12.85
CA GLU A 546 28.10 -8.43 11.53
C GLU A 546 27.26 -7.67 10.50
N VAL A 547 25.94 -7.92 10.48
CA VAL A 547 25.01 -7.18 9.60
C VAL A 547 25.02 -5.69 9.94
N ALA A 548 25.03 -5.33 11.23
CA ALA A 548 25.14 -3.94 11.66
C ALA A 548 26.45 -3.27 11.21
N ALA A 549 27.59 -3.96 11.37
CA ALA A 549 28.88 -3.44 10.91
C ALA A 549 28.95 -3.28 9.38
N GLU A 550 28.30 -4.16 8.62
CA GLU A 550 28.22 -4.06 7.15
C GLU A 550 27.37 -2.85 6.71
N LEU A 551 26.28 -2.56 7.42
CA LEU A 551 25.41 -1.41 7.15
C LEU A 551 26.11 -0.09 7.50
N ASP A 552 26.86 -0.03 8.60
CA ASP A 552 27.60 1.16 9.05
C ASP A 552 28.80 1.51 8.15
N ALA A 553 29.29 0.57 7.33
CA ALA A 553 30.47 0.76 6.48
C ALA A 553 30.17 1.38 5.09
N ARG A 554 28.91 1.73 4.82
CA ARG A 554 28.42 2.15 3.49
C ARG A 554 28.51 3.66 3.27
#